data_AF-A0A355F251-F1
#
_entry.id   AF-A0A355F251-F1
#
_cell.length_a   1.000
_cell.length_b   1.000
_cell.length_c   1.000
_cell.angle_alpha   90.00
_cell.angle_beta   90.00
_cell.angle_gamma   90.00
#
_symmetry.space_group_name_H-M   'P 1'
#
loop_
_entity.id
_entity.type
_entity.pdbx_description
1 polymer ?
#
loop_
_entity_poly.entity_id
_entity_poly.type
_entity_poly.pdbx_seq_one_letter_code
_entity_poly.pdbx_strand_id
1 'polypeptide(L)' 'LDEIGDMAPAAQAKLLRTLQEGTVEPLGGGDPVAVDVRVVAAT' A
#
# COMPACT_ATOMS: atom_id res chain seq x y z
N LEU A 1 8.88 -2.22 -5.35
CA LEU A 1 8.68 -3.12 -4.20
C LEU A 1 9.41 -4.39 -4.53
N ASP A 2 10.52 -4.63 -3.86
CA ASP A 2 11.29 -5.86 -4.04
C ASP A 2 10.79 -6.92 -3.05
N GLU A 3 10.99 -8.19 -3.36
CA GLU A 3 10.57 -9.34 -2.52
C GLU A 3 9.12 -9.19 -2.00
N ILE A 4 8.18 -8.78 -2.87
CA ILE A 4 6.79 -8.47 -2.45
C ILE A 4 6.09 -9.67 -1.80
N GLY A 5 6.53 -10.89 -2.11
CA GLY A 5 6.06 -12.13 -1.51
C GLY A 5 6.41 -12.29 -0.03
N ASP A 6 7.49 -11.67 0.44
CA ASP A 6 7.98 -11.78 1.83
C ASP A 6 7.33 -10.75 2.77
N MET A 7 6.51 -9.85 2.23
CA MET A 7 5.71 -8.93 3.04
C MET A 7 4.72 -9.70 3.93
N ALA A 8 4.59 -9.26 5.19
CA ALA A 8 3.56 -9.79 6.07
C ALA A 8 2.16 -9.69 5.42
N PRO A 9 1.26 -10.68 5.57
CA PRO A 9 -0.06 -10.67 4.90
C PRO A 9 -0.90 -9.42 5.19
N ALA A 10 -0.78 -8.87 6.40
CA ALA A 10 -1.45 -7.62 6.77
C ALA A 10 -0.94 -6.41 5.97
N ALA A 11 0.36 -6.37 5.63
CA ALA A 11 0.93 -5.31 4.81
C ALA A 11 0.52 -5.46 3.33
N GLN A 12 0.43 -6.70 2.83
CA GLN A 12 -0.08 -6.97 1.48
C GLN A 12 -1.54 -6.53 1.34
N ALA A 13 -2.40 -6.80 2.34
CA ALA A 13 -3.78 -6.34 2.34
C ALA A 13 -3.89 -4.80 2.31
N LYS A 14 -3.03 -4.11 3.07
CA LYS A 14 -2.97 -2.63 3.04
C LYS A 14 -2.54 -2.10 1.67
N LEU A 15 -1.53 -2.72 1.05
CA LEU A 15 -1.10 -2.36 -0.30
C LEU A 15 -2.23 -2.54 -1.32
N LEU A 16 -2.96 -3.66 -1.27
CA LEU A 16 -4.13 -3.91 -2.12
C LEU A 16 -5.19 -2.82 -1.94
N ARG A 17 -5.46 -2.42 -0.70
CA ARG A 17 -6.40 -1.34 -0.40
C ARG A 17 -5.96 -0.01 -0.99
N THR A 18 -4.68 0.34 -0.87
CA THR A 18 -4.13 1.55 -1.50
C THR A 18 -4.24 1.52 -3.02
N LEU A 19 -4.00 0.37 -3.66
CA LEU A 19 -4.13 0.23 -5.11
C LEU A 19 -5.59 0.35 -5.59
N GLN A 20 -6.55 -0.11 -4.78
CA GLN A 20 -7.98 -0.04 -5.10
C GLN A 20 -8.57 1.34 -4.87
N GLU A 21 -8.22 1.98 -3.74
CA GLU A 21 -8.82 3.24 -3.31
C GLU A 21 -8.04 4.46 -3.83
N GLY A 22 -6.77 4.31 -4.19
CA GLY A 22 -5.89 5.43 -4.56
C GLY A 22 -5.55 6.33 -3.36
N THR A 23 -5.70 5.83 -2.13
CA THR A 23 -5.48 6.57 -0.89
C THR A 23 -4.60 5.80 0.09
N VAL A 24 -3.90 6.53 0.95
CA VAL A 24 -3.11 5.97 2.06
C VAL A 24 -3.57 6.53 3.41
N GLU A 25 -3.58 5.69 4.43
CA GLU A 25 -3.86 6.09 5.82
C GLU A 25 -2.53 6.39 6.54
N PRO A 26 -2.35 7.60 7.11
CA PRO A 26 -1.15 7.92 7.90
C PRO A 26 -1.02 7.04 9.16
N LEU A 27 0.22 6.71 9.51
CA LEU A 27 0.50 6.02 10.77
C LEU A 27 0.18 6.95 11.95
N GLY A 28 -0.53 6.43 12.96
CA GLY A 28 -0.99 7.22 14.09
C GLY A 28 -2.39 7.83 13.91
N GLY A 29 -3.02 7.61 12.75
CA GLY A 29 -4.37 8.08 12.44
C GLY A 29 -4.38 9.40 11.64
N GLY A 30 -5.58 9.82 11.25
CA GLY A 30 -5.81 10.97 10.38
C GLY A 30 -6.66 10.61 9.16
N ASP A 31 -7.01 11.61 8.37
CA ASP A 31 -7.81 11.41 7.16
C ASP A 31 -6.98 10.70 6.07
N PRO A 32 -7.60 9.82 5.26
CA PRO A 32 -6.94 9.23 4.10
C PRO A 32 -6.43 10.31 3.13
N VAL A 33 -5.23 10.11 2.60
CA VAL A 33 -4.59 11.02 1.65
C VAL A 33 -4.58 10.40 0.27
N ALA A 34 -5.16 11.10 -0.71
CA ALA A 34 -5.12 10.68 -2.11
C ALA A 34 -3.70 10.72 -2.67
N VAL A 35 -3.31 9.68 -3.39
CA VAL A 35 -1.98 9.56 -3.99
C VAL A 35 -2.10 9.09 -5.45
N ASP A 36 -1.30 9.70 -6.31
CA ASP A 36 -1.12 9.24 -7.69
C ASP A 36 0.28 8.61 -7.79
N VAL A 37 0.32 7.29 -7.69
CA VAL A 37 1.57 6.53 -7.68
C VAL A 37 1.47 5.32 -8.59
N ARG A 38 2.52 5.12 -9.38
CA ARG A 38 2.71 3.88 -10.14
C ARG A 38 3.52 2.90 -9.30
N VAL A 39 2.95 1.73 -9.03
CA VAL A 39 3.66 0.65 -8.33
C VAL A 39 4.39 -0.25 -9.33
N VAL A 40 5.66 -0.51 -9.08
CA VAL A 40 6.47 -1.51 -9.79
C VAL A 40 6.95 -2.52 -8.76
N ALA A 41 6.68 -3.80 -8.99
CA ALA A 41 7.04 -4.88 -8.09
C ALA A 41 8.05 -5.84 -8.75
N ALA A 42 8.90 -6.42 -7.92
CA ALA A 42 9.83 -7.50 -8.21
C ALA A 42 9.65 -8.58 -7.13
N THR A 43 10.02 -9.81 -7.47
CA THR A 43 9.91 -10.99 -6.61
C THR A 43 11.22 -11.73 -6.56
#